data_AF-A0A163B4Y2-F1
#
_entry.id   AF-A0A163B4Y2-F1
#
_cell.length_a   1.000
_cell.length_b   1.000
_cell.length_c   1.000
_cell.angle_alpha   90.00
_cell.angle_beta   90.00
_cell.angle_gamma   90.00
#
_symmetry.space_group_name_H-M   'P 1'
#
loop_
_entity.id
_entity.type
_entity.pdbx_description
1 polymer ?
#
loop_
_entity_poly.entity_id
_entity_poly.type
_entity_poly.pdbx_seq_one_letter_code
_entity_poly.pdbx_strand_id
1 'polypeptide(L)'
;MIAVENDYEIDLTELDSVRENLNGFWIPENDRNGQEILWLNFESNKDLTDWETIPYTDEIKQTEILPYKSCPTIVTLIKVNKEVQMQFVSLDGQDTTKIDQLTKTKFKIGGTTYLRHKGYEFLK
;
A
#
# COMPACT_ATOMS: atom_id res chain seq x y z
N MET A 1 -5.86 -0.89 -13.39
CA MET A 1 -5.00 -2.08 -13.19
C MET A 1 -3.78 -2.00 -14.08
N ILE A 2 -2.66 -2.56 -13.63
CA ILE A 2 -1.40 -2.66 -14.38
C ILE A 2 -1.19 -4.15 -14.71
N ALA A 3 -0.85 -4.46 -15.96
CA ALA A 3 -0.42 -5.79 -16.38
C ALA A 3 1.11 -5.82 -16.44
N VAL A 4 1.73 -6.87 -15.89
CA VAL A 4 3.19 -7.04 -15.85
C VAL A 4 3.50 -8.43 -16.39
N GLU A 5 4.41 -8.54 -17.37
CA GLU A 5 4.73 -9.82 -18.05
C GLU A 5 5.40 -10.86 -17.14
N ASN A 6 5.86 -10.47 -15.95
CA ASN A 6 6.48 -11.37 -14.96
C ASN A 6 5.97 -11.01 -13.56
N ASP A 7 4.69 -11.29 -13.31
CA ASP A 7 4.12 -11.19 -11.97
C ASP A 7 4.40 -12.48 -11.19
N TYR A 8 5.36 -12.41 -10.27
CA TYR A 8 5.76 -13.52 -9.40
C TYR A 8 5.59 -13.14 -7.93
N GLU A 9 5.56 -14.14 -7.06
CA GLU A 9 5.49 -13.92 -5.62
C GLU A 9 6.79 -13.34 -5.09
N ILE A 10 6.67 -12.26 -4.32
CA ILE A 10 7.78 -11.58 -3.66
C ILE A 10 8.12 -12.36 -2.38
N ASP A 11 9.43 -12.54 -2.14
CA ASP A 11 9.92 -13.17 -0.91
C ASP A 11 9.62 -12.27 0.29
N LEU A 12 8.67 -12.69 1.12
CA LEU A 12 8.25 -11.98 2.32
C LEU A 12 9.29 -12.03 3.45
N THR A 13 10.46 -12.63 3.26
CA THR A 13 11.56 -12.59 4.23
C THR A 13 12.53 -11.42 3.99
N GLU A 14 12.49 -10.81 2.81
CA GLU A 14 13.40 -9.74 2.39
C GLU A 14 12.72 -8.36 2.48
N LEU A 15 13.03 -7.63 3.56
CA LEU A 15 12.38 -6.35 3.91
C LEU A 15 12.46 -5.31 2.78
N ASP A 16 13.61 -5.17 2.15
CA ASP A 16 13.82 -4.21 1.07
C ASP A 16 12.95 -4.53 -0.14
N SER A 17 12.87 -5.82 -0.51
CA SER A 17 12.06 -6.27 -1.63
C SER A 17 10.56 -6.08 -1.35
N VAL A 18 10.11 -6.41 -0.14
CA VAL A 18 8.71 -6.20 0.28
C VAL A 18 8.36 -4.72 0.21
N ARG A 19 9.20 -3.84 0.78
CA ARG A 19 9.00 -2.39 0.75
C ARG A 19 8.90 -1.84 -0.66
N GLU A 20 9.84 -2.20 -1.53
CA GLU A 20 9.87 -1.76 -2.93
C GLU A 20 8.59 -2.16 -3.67
N ASN A 21 8.11 -3.39 -3.46
CA ASN A 21 6.93 -3.89 -4.15
C ASN A 21 5.61 -3.37 -3.56
N LEU A 22 5.56 -3.04 -2.26
CA LEU A 22 4.42 -2.37 -1.64
C LEU A 22 4.27 -0.91 -2.06
N ASN A 23 5.39 -0.20 -2.29
CA ASN A 23 5.37 1.21 -2.68
C ASN A 23 4.53 1.43 -3.92
N GLY A 24 3.53 2.31 -3.86
CA GLY A 24 2.66 2.68 -4.97
C GLY A 24 1.18 2.66 -4.59
N PHE A 25 0.34 2.50 -5.61
CA PHE A 25 -1.11 2.60 -5.48
C PHE A 25 -1.80 1.26 -5.62
N TRP A 26 -2.87 1.10 -4.87
CA TRP A 26 -3.61 -0.15 -4.71
C TRP A 26 -5.10 0.15 -4.65
N ILE A 27 -5.93 -0.73 -5.21
CA ILE A 27 -7.39 -0.69 -5.08
C ILE A 27 -7.89 -2.01 -4.53
N PRO A 28 -8.90 -2.04 -3.66
CA PRO A 28 -9.54 -3.29 -3.26
C PRO A 28 -10.04 -4.08 -4.47
N GLU A 29 -9.82 -5.40 -4.51
CA GLU A 29 -10.26 -6.25 -5.63
C GLU A 29 -11.79 -6.23 -5.82
N ASN A 30 -12.53 -5.99 -4.74
CA ASN A 30 -13.98 -5.86 -4.70
C ASN A 30 -14.49 -4.46 -5.11
N ASP A 31 -13.64 -3.43 -5.17
CA ASP A 31 -13.95 -2.12 -5.76
C ASP A 31 -13.06 -1.85 -6.98
N ARG A 32 -13.42 -2.49 -8.10
CA ARG A 32 -12.70 -2.32 -9.37
C ARG A 32 -12.90 -0.95 -10.01
N ASN A 33 -13.92 -0.19 -9.59
CA ASN A 33 -14.10 1.18 -10.05
C ASN A 33 -13.06 2.10 -9.40
N GLY A 34 -12.47 1.68 -8.28
CA GLY A 34 -11.33 2.32 -7.64
C GLY A 34 -11.67 3.72 -7.18
N GLN A 35 -12.85 3.94 -6.61
CA GLN A 35 -13.28 5.26 -6.14
C GLN A 35 -12.34 5.78 -5.05
N GLU A 36 -11.74 4.85 -4.30
CA GLU A 36 -10.68 5.09 -3.35
C GLU A 36 -9.46 4.24 -3.72
N ILE A 37 -8.28 4.85 -3.66
CA ILE A 37 -7.01 4.15 -3.84
C ILE A 37 -6.24 4.22 -2.52
N LEU A 38 -5.67 3.10 -2.12
CA LEU A 38 -4.65 3.04 -1.09
C LEU A 38 -3.32 3.47 -1.70
N TRP A 39 -2.66 4.43 -1.09
CA TRP A 39 -1.32 4.87 -1.42
C TRP A 39 -0.38 4.50 -0.28
N LEU A 40 0.67 3.76 -0.61
CA LEU A 40 1.78 3.46 0.30
C LEU A 40 3.04 4.07 -0.29
N ASN A 41 3.72 4.92 0.48
CA ASN A 41 4.92 5.62 0.05
C ASN A 41 5.97 5.57 1.17
N PHE A 42 6.64 4.43 1.28
CA PHE A 42 7.82 4.25 2.10
C PHE A 42 8.98 5.03 1.49
N GLU A 43 9.44 6.07 2.20
CA GLU A 43 10.67 6.77 1.83
C GLU A 43 11.87 5.81 1.82
N SER A 44 12.85 6.05 0.95
CA SER A 44 14.06 5.23 0.84
C SER A 44 14.74 5.06 2.21
N ASN A 45 14.92 3.81 2.63
CA ASN A 45 15.49 3.40 3.93
C ASN A 45 14.60 3.61 5.17
N LYS A 46 13.36 4.07 5.00
CA LYS A 46 12.36 4.03 6.08
C LYS A 46 11.41 2.87 5.85
N ASP A 47 11.10 2.18 6.94
CA ASP A 47 10.15 1.08 6.93
C ASP A 47 8.76 1.55 7.36
N LEU A 48 8.55 2.87 7.45
CA LEU A 48 7.30 3.49 7.86
C LEU A 48 6.67 4.29 6.71
N THR A 49 5.36 4.28 6.64
CA THR A 49 4.56 5.10 5.73
C THR A 49 3.18 5.34 6.34
N ASP A 50 2.42 6.25 5.76
CA ASP A 50 1.00 6.38 6.07
C ASP A 50 0.19 5.37 5.25
N TRP A 51 -0.74 4.68 5.90
CA TRP A 51 -1.81 3.94 5.24
C TRP A 51 -2.86 4.95 4.75
N GLU A 52 -2.56 5.56 3.60
CA GLU A 52 -3.35 6.66 3.08
C GLU A 52 -4.37 6.16 2.07
N THR A 53 -5.64 6.45 2.30
CA THR A 53 -6.71 6.19 1.34
C THR A 53 -7.15 7.53 0.78
N ILE A 54 -6.98 7.70 -0.53
CA ILE A 54 -7.31 8.94 -1.24
C ILE A 54 -8.40 8.68 -2.29
N PRO A 55 -9.36 9.60 -2.46
CA PRO A 55 -10.32 9.50 -3.55
C PRO A 55 -9.61 9.51 -4.90
N TYR A 56 -10.09 8.72 -5.86
CA TYR A 56 -9.61 8.71 -7.24
C TYR A 56 -10.59 9.42 -8.19
N THR A 57 -10.54 10.76 -8.23
CA THR A 57 -11.52 11.59 -8.95
C THR A 57 -10.87 12.43 -10.03
N ASP A 58 -11.64 12.83 -11.05
CA ASP A 58 -11.13 13.69 -12.12
C ASP A 58 -10.78 15.11 -11.63
N GLU A 59 -11.44 15.60 -10.58
CA GLU A 59 -11.10 16.87 -9.95
C GLU A 59 -9.67 16.87 -9.38
N ILE A 60 -9.29 15.81 -8.67
CA ILE A 60 -7.93 15.69 -8.12
C ILE A 60 -6.92 15.48 -9.27
N LYS A 61 -7.28 14.76 -10.34
CA LYS A 61 -6.41 14.65 -11.54
C LYS A 61 -6.14 16.00 -12.20
N GLN A 62 -7.11 16.92 -12.17
CA GLN A 62 -7.01 18.24 -12.79
C GLN A 62 -6.33 19.27 -11.89
N THR A 63 -6.60 19.24 -10.59
CA THR A 63 -6.11 20.23 -9.63
C THR A 63 -4.80 19.82 -8.97
N GLU A 64 -4.49 18.52 -8.95
CA GLU A 64 -3.35 17.93 -8.24
C GLU A 64 -3.36 18.20 -6.72
N ILE A 65 -4.54 18.49 -6.16
CA ILE A 65 -4.72 18.78 -4.74
C ILE A 65 -5.39 17.59 -4.06
N LEU A 66 -4.72 17.02 -3.05
CA LEU A 66 -5.31 15.98 -2.21
C LEU A 66 -6.16 16.58 -1.08
N PRO A 67 -7.25 15.91 -0.67
CA PRO A 67 -7.98 16.29 0.52
C PRO A 67 -7.10 16.11 1.77
N TYR A 68 -7.10 17.10 2.67
CA TYR A 68 -6.34 17.03 3.91
C TYR A 68 -6.90 15.96 4.87
N LYS A 69 -6.03 15.11 5.44
CA LYS A 69 -6.38 14.12 6.46
C LYS A 69 -5.64 14.43 7.76
N SER A 70 -6.38 14.71 8.84
CA SER A 70 -5.79 15.19 10.10
C SER A 70 -5.11 14.10 10.95
N CYS A 71 -5.41 12.82 10.72
CA CYS A 71 -4.88 11.69 11.49
C CYS A 71 -4.67 10.47 10.57
N PRO A 72 -3.54 10.38 9.86
CA PRO A 72 -3.22 9.17 9.09
C PRO A 72 -2.93 7.99 10.02
N THR A 73 -3.23 6.79 9.55
CA THR A 73 -2.82 5.55 10.22
C THR A 73 -1.38 5.28 9.80
N ILE A 74 -0.45 5.20 10.75
CA ILE A 74 0.95 4.92 10.44
C ILE A 74 1.12 3.40 10.33
N VAL A 75 1.83 2.96 9.29
CA VAL A 75 2.20 1.56 9.09
C VAL A 75 3.70 1.43 9.04
N THR A 76 4.23 0.48 9.81
CA THR A 76 5.65 0.13 9.82
C THR A 76 5.84 -1.32 9.38
N LEU A 77 6.82 -1.60 8.53
CA LEU A 77 7.26 -2.95 8.19
C LEU A 77 8.20 -3.45 9.29
N ILE A 78 7.87 -4.59 9.87
CA ILE A 78 8.66 -5.22 10.94
C ILE A 78 8.99 -6.65 10.57
N LYS A 79 10.09 -7.19 11.11
CA LYS A 79 10.47 -8.60 10.90
C LYS A 79 10.13 -9.41 12.15
N VAL A 80 9.19 -10.34 12.04
CA VAL A 80 8.74 -11.23 13.12
C VAL A 80 8.89 -12.67 12.64
N ASN A 81 9.64 -13.49 13.38
CA ASN A 81 9.93 -14.88 13.02
C ASN A 81 10.48 -15.04 11.58
N LYS A 82 11.34 -14.12 11.15
CA LYS A 82 11.96 -14.03 9.81
C LYS A 82 11.03 -13.62 8.66
N GLU A 83 9.75 -13.38 8.92
CA GLU A 83 8.79 -12.87 7.94
C GLU A 83 8.56 -11.36 8.15
N VAL A 84 8.39 -10.62 7.07
CA VAL A 84 7.99 -9.22 7.08
C VAL A 84 6.48 -9.13 7.33
N GLN A 85 6.09 -8.27 8.26
CA GLN A 85 4.70 -8.02 8.63
C GLN A 85 4.45 -6.51 8.69
N MET A 86 3.18 -6.12 8.66
CA MET A 86 2.77 -4.73 8.87
C MET A 86 2.34 -4.52 10.32
N GLN A 87 2.94 -3.54 10.96
CA GLN A 87 2.50 -3.01 12.24
C GLN A 87 1.72 -1.72 11.99
N PHE A 88 0.45 -1.70 12.41
CA PHE A 88 -0.41 -0.53 12.39
C PHE A 88 -0.29 0.18 13.72
N VAL A 89 0.10 1.45 13.69
CA VAL A 89 0.26 2.29 14.87
C VAL A 89 -0.79 3.40 14.82
N SER A 90 -1.62 3.45 15.86
CA SER A 90 -2.64 4.48 16.05
C SER A 90 -2.61 5.00 17.48
N LEU A 91 -3.44 6.03 17.77
CA LEU A 91 -3.56 6.57 19.13
C LEU A 91 -4.07 5.51 20.13
N ASP A 92 -4.86 4.54 19.67
CA ASP A 92 -5.52 3.53 20.50
C ASP A 92 -4.69 2.26 20.70
N GLY A 93 -3.50 2.19 20.09
CA GLY A 93 -2.58 1.07 20.27
C GLY A 93 -1.85 0.67 19.00
N GLN A 94 -1.25 -0.52 19.06
CA GLN A 94 -0.49 -1.12 17.97
C GLN A 94 -1.05 -2.51 17.69
N ASP A 95 -1.26 -2.82 16.41
CA ASP A 95 -1.65 -4.15 15.95
C ASP A 95 -0.68 -4.62 14.87
N THR A 96 -0.48 -5.93 14.76
CA THR A 96 0.39 -6.51 13.74
C THR A 96 -0.39 -7.47 12.87
N THR A 97 -0.33 -7.28 11.56
CA THR A 97 -0.99 -8.13 10.58
C THR A 97 0.04 -8.69 9.59
N LYS A 98 -0.09 -9.98 9.31
CA LYS A 98 0.73 -10.66 8.30
C LYS A 98 0.33 -10.22 6.90
N ILE A 99 1.34 -10.06 6.03
CA ILE A 99 1.13 -9.97 4.60
C ILE A 99 0.86 -11.40 4.12
N ASP A 100 -0.35 -11.65 3.61
CA ASP A 100 -0.77 -12.97 3.16
C ASP A 100 -0.16 -13.31 1.79
N GLN A 101 -0.03 -12.31 0.93
CA GLN A 101 0.54 -12.44 -0.41
C GLN A 101 1.03 -11.08 -0.92
N LEU A 102 2.17 -11.07 -1.61
CA LEU A 102 2.64 -9.91 -2.36
C LEU A 102 3.21 -10.35 -3.71
N THR A 103 2.72 -9.73 -4.77
CA THR A 103 3.28 -9.78 -6.12
C THR A 103 3.44 -8.34 -6.63
N LYS A 104 3.90 -8.15 -7.87
CA LYS A 104 3.96 -6.82 -8.48
C LYS A 104 2.57 -6.25 -8.75
N THR A 105 1.56 -7.10 -8.90
CA THR A 105 0.18 -6.67 -9.20
C THR A 105 -0.85 -6.94 -8.12
N LYS A 106 -0.52 -7.73 -7.09
CA LYS A 106 -1.44 -8.10 -6.01
C LYS A 106 -0.80 -7.95 -4.64
N PHE A 107 -1.58 -7.42 -3.71
CA PHE A 107 -1.21 -7.29 -2.30
C PHE A 107 -2.38 -7.80 -1.45
N LYS A 108 -2.15 -8.80 -0.60
CA LYS A 108 -3.18 -9.35 0.28
C LYS A 108 -2.76 -9.24 1.73
N ILE A 109 -3.66 -8.71 2.56
CA ILE A 109 -3.43 -8.51 3.99
C ILE A 109 -4.76 -8.58 4.75
N GLY A 110 -4.77 -9.25 5.89
CA GLY A 110 -5.97 -9.35 6.74
C GLY A 110 -7.18 -9.90 6.00
N GLY A 111 -6.98 -10.81 5.04
CA GLY A 111 -8.05 -11.35 4.19
C GLY A 111 -8.55 -10.44 3.07
N THR A 112 -8.07 -9.19 2.98
CA THR A 112 -8.40 -8.26 1.90
C THR A 112 -7.36 -8.34 0.79
N THR A 113 -7.83 -8.48 -0.45
CA THR A 113 -6.97 -8.45 -1.66
C THR A 113 -7.04 -7.07 -2.29
N TYR A 114 -5.88 -6.52 -2.60
CA TYR A 114 -5.68 -5.30 -3.35
C TYR A 114 -4.99 -5.59 -4.68
N LEU A 115 -5.36 -4.81 -5.70
CA LEU A 115 -4.80 -4.85 -7.04
C LEU A 115 -4.02 -3.57 -7.32
N ARG A 116 -2.88 -3.71 -8.00
CA ARG A 116 -2.02 -2.59 -8.35
C ARG A 116 -2.73 -1.60 -9.25
N HIS A 117 -2.62 -0.32 -8.89
CA HIS A 117 -3.26 0.79 -9.55
C HIS A 117 -2.23 1.79 -10.09
N LYS A 118 -2.59 2.55 -11.13
CA LYS A 118 -1.70 3.57 -11.70
C LYS A 118 -1.58 4.80 -10.78
N GLY A 119 -2.63 5.06 -10.00
CA GLY A 119 -2.74 6.21 -9.12
C GLY A 119 -2.74 7.54 -9.88
N TYR A 120 -2.17 8.55 -9.24
CA TYR A 120 -1.97 9.87 -9.79
C TYR A 120 -0.52 10.03 -10.27
N GLU A 121 -0.32 10.62 -11.44
CA GLU A 121 1.03 10.82 -12.00
C GLU A 121 1.85 11.84 -11.19
N PHE A 122 1.21 12.85 -10.58
CA PHE A 122 1.90 13.89 -9.80
C PHE A 122 2.44 13.41 -8.43
N LEU A 123 2.12 12.18 -8.03
CA LEU A 123 2.56 11.56 -6.77
C LEU A 123 3.62 10.47 -6.99
N LYS A 124 4.10 10.28 -8.23
CA LYS A 124 5.12 9.28 -8.58
C LYS A 124 6.53 9.84 -8.56
#